data_AF-A0A9W7AB79-F1
#
_entry.id   AF-A0A9W7AB79-F1
#
_cell.length_a   1.000
_cell.length_b   1.000
_cell.length_c   1.000
_cell.angle_alpha   90.00
_cell.angle_beta   90.00
_cell.angle_gamma   90.00
#
_symmetry.space_group_name_H-M   'P 1'
#
loop_
_entity.id
_entity.type
_entity.pdbx_description
1 polymer ?
#
loop_
_entity_poly.entity_id
_entity_poly.type
_entity_poly.pdbx_seq_one_letter_code
_entity_poly.pdbx_strand_id
1 'polypeptide(L)'
;MTEAFRKREEKLTQPPTPPTLSNPTPWPRLPIHRRLGVLISRSFKQNIRDTTVNALRLSATCLLSFIFSNIFSENLSGPPNAKSVADRTALLSYAVINMSMMGLMKTLDLFGREKPVVMRERMKNHYGGMEYLIAKIIAEIPMDCSFSVAFAFLLKKFTNLNISLKR
;
A
#
# COMPACT_ATOMS: atom_id res chain seq x y z
N MET A 1 -34.79 -53.12 -25.30
CA MET A 1 -33.67 -52.31 -25.83
C MET A 1 -33.83 -50.81 -25.51
N THR A 2 -35.04 -50.33 -25.20
CA THR A 2 -35.39 -48.91 -24.98
C THR A 2 -34.95 -48.33 -23.62
N GLU A 3 -34.91 -49.13 -22.55
CA GLU A 3 -34.52 -48.63 -21.22
C GLU A 3 -33.03 -48.29 -21.08
N ALA A 4 -32.17 -49.00 -21.82
CA ALA A 4 -30.72 -48.77 -21.80
C ALA A 4 -30.35 -47.42 -22.45
N PHE A 5 -31.12 -46.99 -23.45
CA PHE A 5 -30.97 -45.67 -24.06
C PHE A 5 -31.48 -44.56 -23.13
N ARG A 6 -32.61 -44.78 -22.45
CA ARG A 6 -33.17 -43.83 -21.48
C ARG A 6 -32.19 -43.53 -20.33
N LYS A 7 -31.53 -44.55 -19.79
CA LYS A 7 -30.48 -44.38 -18.76
C LYS A 7 -29.24 -43.65 -19.25
N ARG A 8 -28.94 -43.70 -20.56
CA ARG A 8 -27.81 -42.95 -21.16
C ARG A 8 -28.15 -41.47 -21.31
N GLU A 9 -29.37 -41.14 -21.73
CA GLU A 9 -29.83 -39.75 -21.86
C GLU A 9 -29.98 -39.06 -20.50
N GLU A 10 -30.47 -39.78 -19.48
CA GLU A 10 -30.57 -39.28 -18.10
C GLU A 10 -29.19 -39.00 -17.48
N LYS A 11 -28.16 -39.72 -17.93
CA LYS A 11 -26.76 -39.51 -17.52
C LYS A 11 -26.09 -38.34 -18.25
N LEU A 12 -26.61 -37.95 -19.42
CA LEU A 12 -26.14 -36.82 -20.23
C LEU A 12 -26.83 -35.49 -19.85
N THR A 13 -28.01 -35.54 -19.23
CA THR A 13 -28.75 -34.35 -18.76
C THR A 13 -28.36 -33.90 -17.36
N GLN A 14 -27.61 -34.71 -16.61
CA GLN A 14 -27.03 -34.27 -15.35
C GLN A 14 -25.84 -33.34 -15.63
N PRO A 15 -25.82 -32.11 -15.08
CA PRO A 15 -24.64 -31.25 -15.19
C PRO A 15 -23.43 -32.02 -14.63
N PRO A 16 -22.24 -31.87 -15.24
CA PRO A 16 -21.05 -32.58 -14.77
C PRO A 16 -20.91 -32.33 -13.28
N THR A 17 -20.96 -33.40 -12.49
CA THR A 17 -20.68 -33.31 -11.06
C THR A 17 -19.36 -32.56 -10.91
N PRO A 18 -19.32 -31.45 -10.15
CA PRO A 18 -18.09 -30.72 -9.96
C PRO A 18 -17.04 -31.72 -9.46
N PRO A 19 -15.80 -31.66 -9.97
CA PRO A 19 -14.76 -32.59 -9.56
C PRO A 19 -14.75 -32.60 -8.05
N THR A 20 -15.02 -33.78 -7.47
CA THR A 20 -14.98 -33.98 -6.03
C THR A 20 -13.59 -33.55 -5.61
N LEU A 21 -13.49 -32.37 -5.00
CA LEU A 21 -12.22 -31.85 -4.52
C LEU A 21 -11.74 -32.88 -3.51
N SER A 22 -10.80 -33.72 -3.95
CA SER A 22 -10.09 -34.64 -3.07
C SER A 22 -9.67 -33.81 -1.88
N ASN A 23 -10.05 -34.29 -0.69
CA ASN A 23 -9.80 -33.62 0.58
C ASN A 23 -8.41 -32.97 0.50
N PRO A 24 -8.30 -31.63 0.52
CA PRO A 24 -7.00 -31.00 0.40
C PRO A 24 -6.17 -31.59 1.52
N THR A 25 -5.11 -32.30 1.15
CA THR A 25 -4.14 -32.78 2.12
C THR A 25 -3.80 -31.58 3.01
N PRO A 26 -3.85 -31.72 4.35
CA PRO A 26 -3.59 -30.60 5.21
C PRO A 26 -2.13 -30.21 4.98
N TRP A 27 -1.93 -29.15 4.19
CA TRP A 27 -0.61 -28.60 3.93
C TRP A 27 0.09 -28.45 5.29
N PRO A 28 1.34 -28.91 5.43
CA PRO A 28 2.06 -28.80 6.69
C PRO A 28 2.01 -27.34 7.14
N ARG A 29 1.34 -27.10 8.28
CA ARG A 29 1.06 -25.75 8.76
C ARG A 29 2.39 -25.13 9.16
N LEU A 30 2.91 -24.26 8.30
CA LEU A 30 4.08 -23.45 8.64
C LEU A 30 3.75 -22.63 9.90
N PRO A 31 4.70 -22.50 10.84
CA PRO A 31 4.47 -21.75 12.05
C PRO A 31 4.15 -20.28 11.72
N ILE A 32 3.30 -19.67 12.54
CA ILE A 32 2.64 -18.39 12.24
C ILE A 32 3.62 -17.29 11.79
N HIS A 33 4.80 -17.23 12.41
CA HIS A 33 5.84 -16.23 12.15
C HIS A 33 6.50 -16.37 10.77
N ARG A 34 6.82 -17.59 10.31
CA ARG A 34 7.41 -17.81 8.98
C ARG A 34 6.40 -17.49 7.88
N ARG A 35 5.13 -17.80 8.16
CA ARG A 35 3.99 -17.52 7.30
C ARG A 35 3.80 -16.03 7.06
N LEU A 36 3.85 -15.25 8.15
CA LEU A 36 3.79 -13.79 8.11
C LEU A 36 4.98 -13.24 7.33
N GLY A 37 6.20 -13.72 7.59
CA GLY A 37 7.40 -13.30 6.85
C GLY A 37 7.31 -13.51 5.33
N VAL A 38 6.75 -14.64 4.88
CA VAL A 38 6.58 -14.92 3.45
C VAL A 38 5.53 -14.02 2.80
N LEU A 39 4.40 -13.79 3.49
CA LEU A 39 3.34 -12.86 3.02
C LEU A 39 3.86 -11.42 2.96
N ILE A 40 4.61 -11.00 3.98
CA ILE A 40 5.30 -9.70 4.05
C ILE A 40 6.26 -9.55 2.88
N SER A 41 7.16 -10.52 2.68
CA SER A 41 8.16 -10.47 1.61
C SER A 41 7.52 -10.44 0.23
N ARG A 42 6.46 -11.24 0.01
CA ARG A 42 5.73 -11.26 -1.25
C ARG A 42 5.01 -9.94 -1.51
N SER A 43 4.31 -9.42 -0.51
CA SER A 43 3.63 -8.13 -0.60
C SER A 43 4.62 -6.99 -0.84
N PHE A 44 5.76 -7.01 -0.15
CA PHE A 44 6.82 -6.01 -0.28
C PHE A 44 7.43 -6.03 -1.68
N LYS A 45 7.72 -7.22 -2.22
CA LYS A 45 8.24 -7.39 -3.57
C LYS A 45 7.24 -6.98 -4.65
N GLN A 46 5.93 -7.17 -4.40
CA GLN A 46 4.88 -6.71 -5.30
C GLN A 46 4.76 -5.16 -5.27
N ASN A 47 4.80 -4.55 -4.09
CA ASN A 47 4.75 -3.10 -3.91
C ASN A 47 5.99 -2.40 -4.52
N ILE A 48 7.17 -3.03 -4.44
CA ILE A 48 8.39 -2.57 -5.12
C ILE A 48 8.27 -2.66 -6.66
N ARG A 49 7.58 -3.68 -7.18
CA ARG A 49 7.41 -3.88 -8.62
C ARG A 49 6.44 -2.91 -9.27
N ASP A 50 5.53 -2.32 -8.51
CA ASP A 50 4.67 -1.22 -8.99
C ASP A 50 5.46 0.11 -9.05
N THR A 51 6.59 0.09 -9.75
CA THR A 51 7.47 1.24 -9.98
C THR A 51 6.76 2.34 -10.75
N THR A 52 5.80 2.03 -11.62
CA THR A 52 5.06 3.04 -12.38
C THR A 52 4.23 3.94 -11.47
N VAL A 53 3.51 3.36 -10.50
CA VAL A 53 2.68 4.12 -9.55
C VAL A 53 3.56 4.91 -8.60
N ASN A 54 4.66 4.31 -8.13
CA ASN A 54 5.63 4.97 -7.27
C ASN A 54 6.40 6.10 -8.00
N ALA A 55 6.72 5.94 -9.28
CA ALA A 55 7.40 6.94 -10.10
C ALA A 55 6.48 8.12 -10.44
N LEU A 56 5.21 7.86 -10.78
CA LEU A 56 4.21 8.91 -10.98
C LEU A 56 3.97 9.71 -9.70
N ARG A 57 3.99 9.02 -8.56
CA ARG A 57 3.89 9.65 -7.24
C ARG A 57 5.10 10.53 -6.96
N LEU A 58 6.31 10.04 -7.24
CA LEU A 58 7.54 10.83 -7.10
C LEU A 58 7.52 12.07 -8.00
N SER A 59 7.10 11.94 -9.27
CA SER A 59 7.03 13.08 -10.18
C SER A 59 6.00 14.12 -9.74
N ALA A 60 4.83 13.69 -9.27
CA ALA A 60 3.82 14.58 -8.70
C ALA A 60 4.35 15.33 -7.46
N THR A 61 5.05 14.63 -6.56
CA THR A 61 5.64 15.26 -5.37
C THR A 61 6.80 16.20 -5.70
N CYS A 62 7.59 15.89 -6.74
CA CYS A 62 8.64 16.78 -7.24
C CYS A 62 8.04 18.06 -7.83
N LEU A 63 6.96 17.94 -8.63
CA LEU A 63 6.27 19.09 -9.20
C LEU A 63 5.68 19.98 -8.10
N LEU A 64 5.02 19.38 -7.10
CA LEU A 64 4.49 20.12 -5.95
C LEU A 64 5.58 20.83 -5.17
N SER A 65 6.70 20.14 -4.90
CA SER A 65 7.87 20.73 -4.23
C SER A 65 8.44 21.90 -5.02
N PHE A 66 8.48 21.80 -6.35
CA PHE A 66 8.97 22.86 -7.22
C PHE A 66 8.04 24.08 -7.18
N ILE A 67 6.72 23.88 -7.26
CA ILE A 67 5.74 24.96 -7.15
C ILE A 67 5.85 25.67 -5.79
N PHE A 68 5.90 24.91 -4.68
CA PHE A 68 6.07 25.51 -3.36
C PHE A 68 7.41 26.22 -3.20
N SER A 69 8.49 25.70 -3.79
CA SER A 69 9.76 26.40 -3.82
C SER A 69 9.62 27.77 -4.48
N ASN A 70 9.00 27.85 -5.65
CA ASN A 70 8.87 29.12 -6.37
C ASN A 70 7.98 30.13 -5.61
N ILE A 71 6.93 29.67 -4.94
CA ILE A 71 6.02 30.55 -4.17
C ILE A 71 6.69 31.08 -2.89
N PHE A 72 7.44 30.23 -2.18
CA PHE A 72 7.94 30.56 -0.83
C PHE A 72 9.43 30.95 -0.79
N SER A 73 10.20 30.80 -1.89
CA SER A 73 11.64 31.10 -1.93
C SER A 73 11.97 32.56 -1.60
N GLU A 74 11.11 33.51 -1.98
CA GLU A 74 11.32 34.94 -1.70
C GLU A 74 11.10 35.28 -0.22
N ASN A 75 10.10 34.68 0.43
CA ASN A 75 9.72 34.99 1.83
C ASN A 75 10.58 34.26 2.88
N LEU A 76 11.29 33.20 2.49
CA LEU A 76 12.06 32.35 3.41
C LEU A 76 13.55 32.70 3.49
N SER A 77 14.09 33.40 2.48
CA SER A 77 15.51 33.77 2.37
C SER A 77 15.89 35.02 3.21
N GLY A 78 14.90 35.74 3.74
CA GLY A 78 15.10 36.93 4.58
C GLY A 78 15.24 36.63 6.09
N PRO A 79 15.60 37.64 6.90
CA PRO A 79 15.61 37.52 8.37
C PRO A 79 14.24 37.12 8.91
N PRO A 80 14.18 36.33 10.00
CA PRO A 80 12.92 35.82 10.54
C PRO A 80 12.00 36.98 10.99
N ASN A 81 11.03 37.30 10.15
CA ASN A 81 9.94 38.23 10.42
C ASN A 81 8.68 37.44 10.79
N ALA A 82 7.73 38.05 11.49
CA ALA A 82 6.46 37.42 11.92
C ALA A 82 5.69 36.78 10.74
N LYS A 83 5.72 37.40 9.55
CA LYS A 83 5.17 36.81 8.32
C LYS A 83 5.91 35.56 7.84
N SER A 84 7.24 35.54 7.93
CA SER A 84 8.06 34.40 7.47
C SER A 84 7.84 33.14 8.33
N VAL A 85 7.53 33.31 9.63
CA VAL A 85 7.20 32.19 10.52
C VAL A 85 5.88 31.52 10.11
N ALA A 86 4.84 32.32 9.85
CA ALA A 86 3.54 31.81 9.39
C ALA A 86 3.68 31.02 8.07
N ASP A 87 4.40 31.57 7.09
CA ASP A 87 4.65 30.92 5.79
C ASP A 87 5.39 29.58 5.94
N ARG A 88 6.40 29.50 6.82
CA ARG A 88 7.12 28.24 7.11
C ARG A 88 6.21 27.18 7.73
N THR A 89 5.37 27.57 8.69
CA THR A 89 4.42 26.64 9.31
C THR A 89 3.34 26.17 8.34
N ALA A 90 2.88 27.04 7.45
CA ALA A 90 1.92 26.70 6.41
C ALA A 90 2.52 25.70 5.42
N LEU A 91 3.76 25.94 4.96
CA LEU A 91 4.49 25.05 4.05
C LEU A 91 4.69 23.65 4.67
N LEU A 92 5.14 23.57 5.92
CA LEU A 92 5.32 22.29 6.61
C LEU A 92 4.00 21.55 6.84
N SER A 93 2.94 22.26 7.22
CA SER A 93 1.62 21.66 7.44
C SER A 93 1.06 21.10 6.14
N TYR A 94 1.16 21.85 5.04
CA TYR A 94 0.72 21.39 3.72
C TYR A 94 1.50 20.14 3.26
N ALA A 95 2.82 20.15 3.45
CA ALA A 95 3.69 19.00 3.16
C ALA A 95 3.24 17.74 3.91
N VAL A 96 2.93 17.84 5.20
CA VAL A 96 2.46 16.72 6.03
C VAL A 96 1.09 16.22 5.58
N ILE A 97 0.15 17.14 5.29
CA ILE A 97 -1.20 16.78 4.83
C ILE A 97 -1.12 16.01 3.50
N ASN A 98 -0.35 16.51 2.54
CA ASN A 98 -0.21 15.88 1.23
C ASN A 98 0.40 14.46 1.33
N MET A 99 1.43 14.28 2.17
CA MET A 99 2.01 12.97 2.42
C MET A 99 1.04 12.00 3.11
N SER A 100 0.27 12.50 4.09
CA SER A 100 -0.72 11.70 4.80
C SER A 100 -1.84 11.24 3.87
N MET A 101 -2.36 12.14 3.03
CA MET A 101 -3.38 11.83 2.04
C MET A 101 -2.89 10.77 1.04
N MET A 102 -1.65 10.88 0.56
CA MET A 102 -1.05 9.90 -0.34
C MET A 102 -0.84 8.52 0.30
N GLY A 103 -0.45 8.48 1.57
CA GLY A 103 -0.34 7.23 2.34
C GLY A 103 -1.71 6.55 2.49
N LEU A 104 -2.72 7.30 2.92
CA LEU A 104 -4.09 6.79 3.08
C LEU A 104 -4.68 6.26 1.79
N MET A 105 -4.54 6.99 0.67
CA MET A 105 -5.03 6.53 -0.63
C MET A 105 -4.37 5.22 -1.08
N LYS A 106 -3.07 5.06 -0.83
CA LYS A 106 -2.34 3.82 -1.13
C LYS A 106 -2.85 2.65 -0.30
N THR A 107 -2.99 2.85 1.00
CA THR A 107 -3.49 1.82 1.91
C THR A 107 -4.93 1.43 1.55
N LEU A 108 -5.79 2.39 1.19
CA LEU A 108 -7.17 2.12 0.78
C LEU A 108 -7.25 1.31 -0.52
N ASP A 109 -6.48 1.67 -1.55
CA ASP A 109 -6.44 0.94 -2.83
C ASP A 109 -5.92 -0.50 -2.62
N LEU A 110 -4.87 -0.64 -1.80
CA LEU A 110 -4.33 -1.95 -1.45
C LEU A 110 -5.34 -2.80 -0.67
N PHE A 111 -6.02 -2.21 0.32
CA PHE A 111 -7.09 -2.88 1.05
C PHE A 111 -8.22 -3.34 0.13
N GLY A 112 -8.62 -2.50 -0.83
CA GLY A 112 -9.63 -2.84 -1.83
C GLY A 112 -9.24 -4.06 -2.67
N ARG A 113 -7.98 -4.12 -3.11
CA ARG A 113 -7.42 -5.24 -3.88
C ARG A 113 -7.30 -6.53 -3.06
N GLU A 114 -7.03 -6.44 -1.76
CA GLU A 114 -6.70 -7.60 -0.93
C GLU A 114 -7.88 -8.14 -0.12
N LYS A 115 -8.90 -7.33 0.15
CA LYS A 115 -10.17 -7.74 0.75
C LYS A 115 -10.76 -9.03 0.14
N PRO A 116 -10.85 -9.22 -1.20
CA PRO A 116 -11.39 -10.45 -1.78
C PRO A 116 -10.49 -11.67 -1.55
N VAL A 117 -9.17 -11.50 -1.46
CA VAL A 117 -8.22 -12.58 -1.16
C VAL A 117 -8.38 -13.03 0.28
N VAL A 118 -8.45 -12.08 1.22
CA VAL A 118 -8.66 -12.35 2.65
C VAL A 118 -10.01 -13.03 2.89
N MET A 119 -11.08 -12.60 2.21
CA MET A 119 -12.39 -13.29 2.32
C MET A 119 -12.31 -14.75 1.86
N ARG A 120 -11.60 -15.04 0.76
CA ARG A 120 -11.42 -16.42 0.28
C ARG A 120 -10.58 -17.28 1.22
N GLU A 121 -9.55 -16.71 1.83
CA GLU A 121 -8.67 -17.43 2.77
C GLU A 121 -9.35 -17.66 4.13
N ARG A 122 -10.21 -16.73 4.57
CA ARG A 122 -11.05 -16.88 5.76
C ARG A 122 -12.07 -18.00 5.59
N MET A 123 -12.67 -18.14 4.40
CA MET A 123 -13.59 -19.26 4.11
C MET A 123 -12.90 -20.63 4.16
N LYS A 124 -11.58 -20.68 4.00
CA LYS A 124 -10.78 -21.91 4.06
C LYS A 124 -10.14 -22.17 5.44
N ASN A 125 -10.42 -21.35 6.47
CA ASN A 125 -9.83 -21.45 7.82
C ASN A 125 -8.28 -21.51 7.83
N HIS A 126 -7.60 -20.96 6.83
CA HIS A 126 -6.15 -21.05 6.73
C HIS A 126 -5.43 -20.02 7.65
N TYR A 127 -6.05 -18.86 7.95
CA TYR A 127 -5.44 -17.75 8.71
C TYR A 127 -6.50 -16.92 9.47
N GLY A 128 -6.11 -16.29 10.58
CA GLY A 128 -6.85 -15.17 11.14
C GLY A 128 -6.59 -13.89 10.33
N GLY A 129 -7.62 -13.07 10.15
CA GLY A 129 -7.51 -11.82 9.37
C GLY A 129 -6.64 -10.75 10.06
N MET A 130 -6.47 -10.84 11.38
CA MET A 130 -5.71 -9.87 12.18
C MET A 130 -4.20 -10.02 11.95
N GLU A 131 -3.70 -11.25 11.87
CA GLU A 131 -2.27 -11.50 11.68
C GLU A 131 -1.80 -10.99 10.30
N TYR A 132 -2.64 -11.16 9.26
CA TYR A 132 -2.37 -10.61 7.94
C TYR A 132 -2.29 -9.08 7.95
N LEU A 133 -3.22 -8.42 8.64
CA LEU A 133 -3.26 -6.96 8.77
C LEU A 133 -2.03 -6.41 9.46
N ILE A 134 -1.60 -7.02 10.57
CA ILE A 134 -0.41 -6.59 11.31
C ILE A 134 0.86 -6.76 10.45
N ALA A 135 1.00 -7.91 9.79
CA ALA A 135 2.10 -8.16 8.86
C ALA A 135 2.16 -7.12 7.74
N LYS A 136 0.99 -6.80 7.15
CA LYS A 136 0.85 -5.80 6.10
C LYS A 136 1.25 -4.40 6.58
N ILE A 137 0.73 -3.94 7.71
CA ILE A 137 1.04 -2.62 8.27
C ILE A 137 2.55 -2.47 8.50
N ILE A 138 3.20 -3.49 9.10
CA ILE A 138 4.64 -3.48 9.34
C ILE A 138 5.43 -3.42 8.03
N ALA A 139 4.94 -4.08 6.97
CA ALA A 139 5.59 -4.07 5.66
C ALA A 139 5.45 -2.71 4.92
N GLU A 140 4.40 -1.94 5.20
CA GLU A 140 4.13 -0.67 4.53
C GLU A 140 4.87 0.52 5.13
N ILE A 141 5.02 0.57 6.46
CA ILE A 141 5.72 1.65 7.18
C ILE A 141 7.08 2.03 6.57
N PRO A 142 8.02 1.11 6.29
CA PRO A 142 9.33 1.50 5.78
C PRO A 142 9.26 2.11 4.38
N MET A 143 8.32 1.66 3.53
CA MET A 143 8.12 2.23 2.20
C MET A 143 7.59 3.65 2.33
N ASP A 144 6.55 3.87 3.12
CA ASP A 144 5.94 5.19 3.27
C ASP A 144 6.87 6.19 3.96
N CYS A 145 7.67 5.73 4.93
CA CYS A 145 8.76 6.54 5.52
C CYS A 145 9.79 6.95 4.47
N SER A 146 10.22 6.04 3.59
CA SER A 146 11.23 6.38 2.58
C SER A 146 10.75 7.42 1.57
N PHE A 147 9.48 7.34 1.14
CA PHE A 147 8.88 8.37 0.28
C PHE A 147 8.76 9.72 1.00
N SER A 148 8.33 9.72 2.27
CA SER A 148 8.21 10.94 3.06
C SER A 148 9.57 11.62 3.29
N VAL A 149 10.61 10.83 3.59
CA VAL A 149 11.99 11.33 3.74
C VAL A 149 12.53 11.89 2.41
N ALA A 150 12.28 11.22 1.28
CA ALA A 150 12.72 11.71 -0.02
C ALA A 150 12.06 13.05 -0.38
N PHE A 151 10.77 13.20 -0.13
CA PHE A 151 10.05 14.45 -0.33
C PHE A 151 10.54 15.56 0.60
N ALA A 152 10.70 15.26 1.90
CA ALA A 152 11.21 16.23 2.87
C ALA A 152 12.64 16.68 2.52
N PHE A 153 13.48 15.79 2.02
CA PHE A 153 14.83 16.11 1.56
C PHE A 153 14.81 17.03 0.33
N LEU A 154 13.97 16.74 -0.67
CA LEU A 154 13.79 17.60 -1.84
C LEU A 154 13.29 18.99 -1.43
N LEU A 155 12.26 19.04 -0.60
CA LEU A 155 11.70 20.29 -0.09
C LEU A 155 12.75 21.11 0.67
N LYS A 156 13.52 20.47 1.58
CA LYS A 156 14.62 21.14 2.29
C LYS A 156 15.67 21.72 1.32
N LYS A 157 16.05 20.96 0.30
CA LYS A 157 17.03 21.37 -0.70
C LYS A 157 16.55 22.57 -1.52
N PHE A 158 15.27 22.59 -1.89
CA PHE A 158 14.69 23.65 -2.70
C PHE A 158 14.37 24.92 -1.90
N THR A 159 13.94 24.78 -0.64
CA THR A 159 13.47 25.92 0.17
C THR A 159 14.53 26.47 1.12
N ASN A 160 15.76 25.92 1.14
CA ASN A 160 16.86 26.34 2.03
C ASN A 160 16.43 26.55 3.49
N LEU A 161 15.50 25.72 3.98
CA LEU A 161 15.01 25.83 5.36
C LEU A 161 16.18 25.54 6.32
N ASN A 162 16.65 26.57 7.00
CA ASN A 162 17.59 26.42 8.09
C ASN A 162 16.82 25.94 9.33
N ILE A 163 16.52 24.63 9.37
CA ILE A 163 16.13 23.93 10.60
C ILE A 163 17.40 23.78 11.44
N SER A 164 17.90 24.89 11.94
CA SER A 164 18.88 24.91 13.02
C SER A 164 18.08 24.81 14.31
N LEU A 165 18.05 23.62 14.88
CA LEU A 165 17.43 23.33 16.17
C LEU A 165 18.35 23.93 17.23
N LYS A 166 18.33 25.26 17.36
CA LYS A 166 19.08 25.96 18.40
C LYS A 166 18.31 25.75 19.71
N ARG A 167 18.82 24.82 20.52
CA ARG A 167 18.35 24.51 21.86
C ARG A 167 18.63 25.65 22.82
#